data_AF-A0A923QMX7-F1
#
_entry.id   AF-A0A923QMX7-F1
#
_cell.length_a   1.000
_cell.length_b   1.000
_cell.length_c   1.000
_cell.angle_alpha   90.00
_cell.angle_beta   90.00
_cell.angle_gamma   90.00
#
_symmetry.space_group_name_H-M   'P 1'
#
loop_
_entity.id
_entity.type
_entity.pdbx_description
1 polymer ?
#
loop_
_entity_poly.entity_id
_entity_poly.type
_entity_poly.pdbx_seq_one_letter_code
_entity_poly.pdbx_strand_id
1 'polypeptide(L)' 'QATMYNYDIGGNVTKGLRKISSLENLDQDIKIIDYDFDVISGKVNAVYYQKDEPDQYKIQSFQWPAVLCTLICFF' A
#
# COMPACT_ATOMS: atom_id res chain seq x y z
N GLN A 1 8.21 13.74 -8.92
CA GLN A 1 7.61 12.64 -8.10
C GLN A 1 7.15 11.54 -9.03
N ALA A 2 7.23 10.28 -8.59
CA ALA A 2 6.83 9.11 -9.37
C ALA A 2 6.05 8.14 -8.49
N THR A 3 5.04 7.47 -9.05
CA THR A 3 4.30 6.42 -8.35
C THR A 3 4.32 5.17 -9.20
N MET A 4 4.74 4.06 -8.61
CA MET A 4 4.82 2.75 -9.24
C MET A 4 3.88 1.79 -8.52
N TYR A 5 3.21 0.94 -9.28
CA TYR A 5 2.31 -0.07 -8.74
C TYR A 5 2.73 -1.44 -9.23
N ASN A 6 2.70 -2.42 -8.34
CA ASN A 6 2.86 -3.83 -8.66
C ASN A 6 1.50 -4.50 -8.65
N TYR A 7 1.22 -5.29 -9.68
CA TYR A 7 -0.06 -5.96 -9.86
C TYR A 7 0.09 -7.48 -9.74
N ASP A 8 -0.94 -8.17 -9.25
CA ASP A 8 -1.03 -9.63 -9.30
C ASP A 8 -1.56 -10.13 -10.67
N ILE A 9 -1.70 -11.46 -10.81
CA ILE A 9 -2.27 -12.08 -12.01
C ILE A 9 -3.76 -11.71 -12.24
N GLY A 10 -4.47 -11.30 -11.19
CA GLY A 10 -5.85 -10.85 -11.23
C GLY A 10 -6.01 -9.35 -11.55
N GLY A 11 -4.91 -8.60 -11.65
CA GLY A 11 -4.92 -7.15 -11.87
C GLY A 11 -5.15 -6.30 -10.61
N ASN A 12 -5.08 -6.89 -9.41
CA ASN A 12 -5.15 -6.16 -8.15
C ASN A 12 -3.79 -5.55 -7.80
N VAL A 13 -3.79 -4.37 -7.18
CA VAL A 13 -2.56 -3.73 -6.69
C VAL A 13 -2.07 -4.47 -5.43
N THR A 14 -0.89 -5.06 -5.52
CA THR A 14 -0.22 -5.75 -4.41
C THR A 14 0.67 -4.80 -3.61
N LYS A 15 1.39 -3.92 -4.31
CA LYS A 15 2.31 -2.97 -3.71
C LYS A 15 2.24 -1.64 -4.44
N GLY A 16 2.20 -0.55 -3.68
CA GLY A 16 2.35 0.81 -4.18
C GLY A 16 3.65 1.41 -3.66
N LEU A 17 4.45 1.98 -4.55
CA LEU A 17 5.66 2.71 -4.20
C LEU A 17 5.52 4.15 -4.67
N ARG A 18 5.71 5.10 -3.77
CA ARG A 18 5.68 6.53 -4.08
C ARG A 18 7.03 7.16 -3.80
N LYS A 19 7.62 7.78 -4.83
CA LYS A 19 8.84 8.61 -4.71
C LYS A 19 8.47 10.07 -4.47
N ILE A 20 8.83 10.58 -3.31
CA ILE A 20 8.62 11.95 -2.82
C ILE A 20 9.98 12.65 -2.81
N SER A 21 10.28 13.38 -3.89
CA SER A 21 11.58 14.06 -4.08
C SER A 21 11.93 15.05 -2.96
N SER A 22 10.96 15.60 -2.23
CA SER A 22 11.21 16.52 -1.12
C SER A 22 11.80 15.83 0.13
N LEU A 23 11.74 14.50 0.20
CA LEU A 23 12.27 13.71 1.32
C LEU A 23 13.62 13.05 0.98
N GLU A 24 14.20 13.36 -0.17
CA GLU A 24 15.47 12.77 -0.65
C GLU A 24 16.65 13.12 0.27
N ASN A 25 16.66 14.33 0.85
CA ASN A 25 17.68 14.73 1.82
C ASN A 25 17.60 13.99 3.17
N LEU A 26 16.51 13.23 3.41
CA LEU A 26 16.28 12.47 4.63
C LEU A 26 16.41 10.96 4.40
N ASP A 27 16.81 10.52 3.20
CA ASP A 27 16.78 9.12 2.77
C ASP A 27 15.40 8.46 2.97
N GLN A 28 14.32 9.26 2.90
CA GLN A 28 12.93 8.82 3.04
C GLN A 28 12.09 9.19 1.80
N ASP A 29 12.74 9.37 0.65
CA ASP A 29 12.06 9.68 -0.60
C ASP A 29 11.19 8.53 -1.09
N ILE A 30 11.45 7.29 -0.67
CA ILE A 30 10.65 6.13 -1.03
C ILE A 30 9.67 5.81 0.10
N LYS A 31 8.37 5.83 -0.22
CA LYS A 31 7.31 5.39 0.67
C LYS A 31 6.57 4.20 0.06
N ILE A 32 6.54 3.09 0.78
CA ILE A 32 5.94 1.81 0.36
C ILE A 32 4.59 1.58 1.06
N ILE A 33 3.63 1.07 0.31
CA ILE A 33 2.33 0.58 0.79
C ILE A 33 2.16 -0.87 0.30
N ASP A 34 2.04 -1.80 1.22
CA ASP A 34 1.84 -3.23 0.95
C ASP A 34 0.40 -3.62 1.27
N TYR A 35 -0.27 -4.25 0.29
CA TYR A 35 -1.61 -4.79 0.45
C TYR A 35 -1.52 -6.29 0.65
N ASP A 36 -2.03 -6.76 1.78
CA ASP A 36 -2.20 -8.17 2.09
C ASP A 36 -3.63 -8.58 1.78
N PHE A 37 -3.81 -9.39 0.74
CA PHE A 37 -5.11 -9.84 0.27
C PHE A 37 -5.08 -11.33 -0.05
N ASP A 38 -6.25 -11.94 0.03
CA ASP A 38 -6.48 -13.30 -0.44
C ASP A 38 -6.77 -13.28 -1.94
N VAL A 39 -5.86 -13.85 -2.75
CA VAL A 39 -5.94 -13.89 -4.22
C VAL A 39 -7.19 -14.62 -4.71
N ILE A 40 -7.68 -15.62 -3.95
CA ILE A 40 -8.84 -16.43 -4.37
C ILE A 40 -10.14 -15.66 -4.13
N SER A 41 -10.25 -14.95 -3.01
CA SER A 41 -11.48 -14.23 -2.63
C SER A 41 -11.48 -12.75 -2.98
N GLY A 42 -10.34 -12.17 -3.37
CA GLY A 42 -10.18 -10.73 -3.62
C GLY A 42 -10.32 -9.87 -2.36
N LYS A 43 -10.31 -10.49 -1.18
CA LYS A 43 -10.51 -9.81 0.10
C LYS A 43 -9.18 -9.26 0.62
N VAL A 44 -9.16 -7.96 0.94
CA VAL A 44 -8.04 -7.35 1.68
C VAL A 44 -8.11 -7.79 3.13
N ASN A 45 -7.02 -8.34 3.65
CA ASN A 45 -6.84 -8.74 5.05
C ASN A 45 -6.17 -7.64 5.88
N ALA A 46 -5.17 -6.97 5.29
CA ALA A 46 -4.48 -5.85 5.93
C ALA A 46 -3.80 -4.95 4.89
N VAL A 47 -3.56 -3.70 5.28
CA VAL A 47 -2.72 -2.75 4.56
C VAL A 47 -1.59 -2.33 5.48
N TYR A 48 -0.37 -2.40 4.99
CA TYR A 48 0.83 -2.01 5.71
C TYR A 48 1.45 -0.79 5.02
N TYR A 49 1.64 0.28 5.79
CA TYR A 49 2.43 1.44 5.39
C TYR A 49 3.84 1.26 5.94
N GLN A 50 4.86 1.47 5.10
CA GLN A 50 6.28 1.28 5.44
C GLN A 50 6.53 -0.04 6.18
N LYS A 51 6.21 -1.15 5.52
CA LYS A 51 6.37 -2.46 6.15
C LYS A 51 7.84 -2.69 6.55
N ASP A 52 8.04 -3.15 7.79
CA ASP A 52 9.34 -3.41 8.42
C ASP A 52 10.21 -2.16 8.70
N GLU A 53 9.65 -0.95 8.56
CA GLU A 53 10.32 0.31 8.92
C GLU A 53 9.88 0.82 10.31
N PRO A 54 10.66 1.71 10.95
CA PRO A 54 10.30 2.29 12.25
C PRO A 54 9.00 3.08 12.25
N ASP A 55 8.62 3.68 11.11
CA ASP A 55 7.37 4.40 10.91
C ASP A 55 6.23 3.52 10.38
N GLN A 56 6.37 2.18 10.50
CA GLN A 56 5.36 1.23 10.05
C GLN A 56 4.00 1.49 10.70
N TYR A 57 2.97 1.54 9.87
CA TYR A 57 1.57 1.57 10.32
C TYR A 57 0.75 0.47 9.64
N LYS A 58 0.05 -0.34 10.43
CA LYS A 58 -0.80 -1.43 9.94
C LYS A 58 -2.26 -1.11 10.16
N ILE A 59 -3.04 -1.16 9.08
CA ILE A 59 -4.50 -1.15 9.11
C ILE A 59 -4.99 -2.55 8.84
N GLN A 60 -5.72 -3.14 9.78
CA GLN A 60 -6.40 -4.41 9.56
C GLN A 60 -7.82 -4.13 9.06
N SER A 61 -8.19 -4.71 7.92
CA SER A 61 -9.51 -4.50 7.33
C SER A 61 -10.54 -5.42 8.00
N PHE A 62 -11.49 -4.83 8.71
CA PHE A 62 -12.68 -5.51 9.19
C PHE A 62 -13.75 -5.44 8.09
N GLN A 63 -13.84 -6.48 7.24
CA GLN A 63 -14.94 -6.67 6.27
C GLN A 63 -15.21 -5.47 5.33
N TRP A 64 -14.19 -4.89 4.70
CA TRP A 64 -14.41 -3.92 3.62
C TRP A 64 -13.99 -4.51 2.27
N PRO A 65 -14.82 -4.39 1.21
CA PRO A 65 -14.40 -4.77 -0.13
C PRO A 65 -13.25 -3.86 -0.59
N ALA A 66 -12.27 -4.42 -1.32
CA ALA A 66 -11.02 -3.78 -1.72
C ALA A 66 -11.20 -2.36 -2.30
N VAL A 67 -12.31 -2.14 -3.01
CA VAL A 67 -12.68 -0.90 -3.70
C VAL A 67 -12.83 0.31 -2.76
N LEU A 68 -13.27 0.09 -1.52
CA LEU A 68 -13.51 1.16 -0.54
C LEU A 68 -12.24 1.53 0.23
N CYS A 69 -11.29 0.59 0.36
CA CYS A 69 -10.03 0.84 1.07
C CYS A 69 -9.12 1.80 0.29
N THR A 70 -9.17 1.75 -1.04
CA THR A 70 -8.44 2.70 -1.90
C THR A 70 -8.83 4.15 -1.65
N LEU A 71 -10.10 4.46 -1.37
CA LEU A 71 -10.57 5.84 -1.14
C LEU A 71 -10.06 6.46 0.17
N ILE A 72 -9.74 5.64 1.18
CA ILE A 72 -9.25 6.12 2.47
C ILE A 72 -7.72 6.28 2.46
N CYS A 73 -7.01 5.53 1.60
CA CYS A 73 -5.55 5.57 1.53
C CYS A 73 -4.98 6.75 0.73
N PHE A 74 -5.83 7.60 0.15
CA PHE A 74 -5.46 8.77 -0.67
C PHE A 74 -5.63 10.13 0.03
N PHE A 75 -6.02 10.17 1.31
CA PHE A 75 -6.05 11.38 2.13
C PHE A 75 -4.95 11.38 3.19
#